data_AF-A0A2W5A0M2-F1
#
_entry.id   AF-A0A2W5A0M2-F1
#
_cell.length_a   1.000
_cell.length_b   1.000
_cell.length_c   1.000
_cell.angle_alpha   90.00
_cell.angle_beta   90.00
_cell.angle_gamma   90.00
#
_symmetry.space_group_name_H-M   'P 1'
#
loop_
_entity.id
_entity.type
_entity.pdbx_description
1 polymer ?
#
loop_
_entity_poly.entity_id
_entity_poly.type
_entity_poly.pdbx_seq_one_letter_code
_entity_poly.pdbx_strand_id
1 'polypeptide(L)' 'MLAVRQQVFMVEQACLYLDADGLDTQAWHLFGANPDGALIAYARLLPPHTRYSEPSIGRVL' A
#
# COMPACT_ATOMS: atom_id res chain seq x y z
N MET A 1 3.62 -7.48 -3.33
CA MET A 1 3.11 -6.25 -2.68
C MET A 1 4.19 -5.48 -1.92
N LEU A 2 4.71 -6.00 -0.80
CA LEU A 2 5.64 -5.26 0.07
C LEU A 2 6.89 -4.77 -0.68
N ALA A 3 7.48 -5.61 -1.54
CA ALA A 3 8.64 -5.21 -2.35
C ALA A 3 8.36 -3.97 -3.22
N VAL A 4 7.19 -3.90 -3.88
CA VAL A 4 6.82 -2.78 -4.75
C VAL A 4 6.59 -1.49 -3.93
N ARG A 5 5.95 -1.61 -2.76
CA ARG A 5 5.81 -0.48 -1.83
C ARG A 5 7.15 0.02 -1.30
N GLN A 6 8.08 -0.88 -0.98
CA GLN A 6 9.43 -0.51 -0.52
C GLN A 6 10.23 0.17 -1.62
N GLN A 7 10.16 -0.34 -2.85
CA GLN A 7 10.83 0.26 -4.01
C GLN A 7 10.37 1.70 -4.24
N VAL A 8 9.07 1.97 -4.17
CA VAL A 8 8.58 3.34 -4.40
C VAL A 8 8.73 4.21 -3.15
N PHE A 9 8.14 3.82 -2.02
CA PHE A 9 8.03 4.70 -0.87
C PHE A 9 9.31 4.86 -0.05
N MET A 10 10.24 3.90 -0.12
CA MET A 10 11.50 3.98 0.63
C MET A 10 12.69 4.28 -0.28
N VAL A 11 12.82 3.57 -1.40
CA VAL A 11 13.98 3.73 -2.30
C VAL A 11 13.82 4.93 -3.23
N GLU A 12 12.78 4.96 -4.07
CA GLU A 12 12.58 6.01 -5.07
C GLU A 12 12.33 7.38 -4.42
N GLN A 13 11.45 7.42 -3.42
CA GLN A 13 11.16 8.64 -2.67
C GLN A 13 12.25 9.03 -1.66
N ALA A 14 13.29 8.19 -1.50
CA ALA A 14 14.36 8.37 -0.52
C ALA A 14 13.84 8.69 0.90
N CYS A 15 12.73 8.05 1.29
CA CYS A 15 12.02 8.35 2.53
C CYS A 15 12.08 7.16 3.49
N LEU A 16 12.88 7.31 4.55
CA LEU A 16 13.03 6.27 5.57
C LEU A 16 11.87 6.35 6.57
N TYR A 17 10.88 5.48 6.40
CA TYR A 17 9.80 5.30 7.37
C TYR A 17 9.33 3.84 7.43
N LEU A 18 8.62 3.49 8.51
CA LEU A 18 8.03 2.16 8.67
C LEU A 18 6.78 2.02 7.78
N ASP A 19 6.97 1.46 6.58
CA ASP A 19 5.86 1.17 5.66
C ASP A 19 4.96 0.03 6.17
N ALA A 20 5.56 -1.04 6.68
CA ALA A 20 4.88 -2.20 7.26
C ALA A 20 4.41 -1.87 8.69
N ASP A 21 3.33 -1.09 8.79
CA ASP A 21 2.77 -0.55 10.03
C ASP A 21 1.88 -1.53 10.81
N GLY A 22 1.83 -2.80 10.42
CA GLY A 22 1.00 -3.83 11.07
C GLY A 22 -0.48 -3.78 10.73
N LEU A 23 -0.94 -2.80 9.95
CA LEU A 23 -2.35 -2.66 9.55
C LEU A 23 -2.71 -3.46 8.29
N ASP A 24 -1.70 -4.05 7.63
CA ASP A 24 -1.90 -4.76 6.36
C ASP A 24 -2.85 -5.96 6.50
N THR A 25 -2.86 -6.66 7.63
CA THR A 25 -3.75 -7.82 7.83
C THR A 25 -5.23 -7.46 7.92
N GLN A 26 -5.56 -6.20 8.20
CA GLN A 26 -6.92 -5.68 8.30
C GLN A 26 -7.36 -4.97 7.00
N ALA A 27 -6.44 -4.84 6.04
CA ALA A 27 -6.66 -4.05 4.85
C ALA A 27 -7.23 -4.87 3.69
N TRP A 28 -7.95 -4.18 2.81
CA TRP A 28 -8.17 -4.65 1.46
C TRP A 28 -7.04 -4.13 0.57
N HIS A 29 -6.53 -5.02 -0.28
CA HIS A 29 -5.40 -4.74 -1.14
C HIS A 29 -5.87 -4.72 -2.59
N LEU A 30 -5.91 -3.53 -3.19
CA LEU A 30 -6.22 -3.35 -4.59
C LEU A 30 -4.92 -3.44 -5.41
N PHE A 31 -4.92 -4.32 -6.40
CA PHE A 31 -3.78 -4.57 -7.27
C PHE A 31 -4.16 -4.23 -8.72
N GLY A 32 -3.30 -3.46 -9.39
CA GLY A 32 -3.37 -3.28 -10.84
C GLY A 32 -2.15 -3.93 -11.49
N ALA A 33 -2.39 -4.84 -12.43
CA ALA A 33 -1.34 -5.50 -13.18
C ALA A 33 -1.42 -5.12 -14.66
N ASN A 34 -0.27 -5.12 -15.33
CA ASN A 34 -0.22 -5.00 -16.78
C ASN A 34 -0.65 -6.33 -17.46
N PRO A 35 -0.78 -6.38 -18.80
CA PRO A 35 -1.15 -7.60 -19.52
C PRO A 35 -0.18 -8.78 -19.30
N ASP A 36 1.08 -8.52 -18.97
CA ASP A 36 2.10 -9.53 -18.67
C ASP A 36 2.03 -10.06 -17.23
N GLY A 37 1.08 -9.56 -16.42
CA GLY A 37 0.89 -9.94 -15.02
C GLY A 37 1.82 -9.24 -14.03
N ALA A 38 2.63 -8.28 -14.49
CA ALA A 38 3.47 -7.48 -13.61
C ALA A 38 2.62 -6.45 -12.84
N LEU A 39 2.83 -6.36 -11.52
CA LEU A 39 2.13 -5.39 -10.67
C LEU A 39 2.65 -3.98 -10.95
N ILE A 40 1.78 -3.10 -11.44
CA ILE A 40 2.11 -1.71 -11.82
C ILE A 40 1.36 -0.66 -11.00
N ALA A 41 0.32 -1.05 -10.28
CA ALA A 41 -0.46 -0.16 -9.42
C ALA A 41 -0.87 -0.86 -8.13
N TYR A 42 -1.00 -0.09 -7.06
CA TYR A 42 -1.40 -0.62 -5.76
C TYR A 42 -2.12 0.44 -4.92
N ALA A 43 -3.17 0.03 -4.22
CA ALA A 43 -3.75 0.84 -3.16
C ALA A 43 -4.15 -0.03 -1.97
N ARG A 44 -4.00 0.52 -0.76
CA ARG A 44 -4.47 -0.09 0.48
C ARG A 44 -5.74 0.62 0.94
N LEU A 45 -6.79 -0.15 1.21
CA LEU A 45 -8.01 0.34 1.82
C LEU A 45 -8.13 -0.22 3.23
N LEU A 46 -8.25 0.66 4.22
CA LEU A 46 -8.49 0.27 5.60
C LEU A 46 -9.97 0.52 5.96
N PRO A 47 -10.62 -0.39 6.67
CA PRO A 47 -11.96 -0.17 7.18
C PRO A 47 -11.97 0.98 8.22
N PRO A 48 -13.14 1.58 8.47
CA PRO A 48 -13.28 2.59 9.51
C PRO A 48 -12.84 2.02 10.87
N HIS A 49 -12.36 2.89 11.74
CA HIS A 49 -11.85 2.60 13.07
C HIS A 49 -10.58 1.73 13.13
N THR A 50 -9.93 1.46 11.99
CA THR A 50 -8.58 0.83 11.99
C THR A 50 -7.49 1.86 12.28
N ARG A 51 -7.63 3.05 11.69
CA ARG A 51 -6.70 4.18 11.88
C ARG A 51 -7.42 5.51 12.05
N TYR A 52 -8.51 5.71 11.31
CA TYR A 52 -9.36 6.91 11.35
C TYR A 52 -10.82 6.50 11.59
N SER A 53 -11.69 7.44 11.93
CA SER A 53 -13.13 7.17 12.08
C SER A 53 -13.76 6.68 10.77
N GLU A 54 -13.31 7.22 9.64
CA GLU A 54 -13.77 6.85 8.31
C GLU A 54 -12.89 5.76 7.67
N PRO A 55 -13.40 5.05 6.64
CA PRO A 55 -12.53 4.24 5.78
C PRO A 55 -11.43 5.12 5.18
N SER A 56 -10.24 4.54 4.97
CA SER A 56 -9.12 5.30 4.42
C SER A 56 -8.42 4.56 3.29
N ILE A 57 -7.93 5.34 2.33
CA ILE A 57 -7.09 4.88 1.23
C ILE A 57 -5.67 5.37 1.49
N GLY A 58 -4.69 4.50 1.28
CA GLY A 58 -3.28 4.85 1.43
C GLY A 58 -2.38 3.94 0.63
N ARG A 59 -1.07 4.21 0.71
CA ARG A 59 -0.04 3.49 -0.04
C ARG A 59 -0.39 3.40 -1.53
N VAL A 60 -0.79 4.53 -2.12
CA VAL A 60 -1.20 4.64 -3.52
C VAL A 60 0.03 4.68 -4.41
N LEU A 61 0.12 3.71 -5.31
CA LEU A 61 1.15 3.55 -6.35
C LEU A 61 0.48 3.59 -7.72
#